data_AF-A0A2L2YS88-F1
#
_entry.id   AF-A0A2L2YS88-F1
#
_cell.length_a   1.000
_cell.length_b   1.000
_cell.length_c   1.000
_cell.angle_alpha   90.00
_cell.angle_beta   90.00
_cell.angle_gamma   90.00
#
_symmetry.space_group_name_H-M   'P 1'
#
loop_
_entity.id
_entity.type
_entity.pdbx_description
1 polymer ?
#
loop_
_entity_poly.entity_id
_entity_poly.type
_entity_poly.pdbx_seq_one_letter_code
_entity_poly.pdbx_strand_id
1 'polypeptide(L)' 'GIIYAIVGIVLICFVVIAHHIFTVWMEVASRAYLTAATIINAITTCNKIYR' A
#
# COMPACT_ATOMS: atom_id res chain seq x y z
N GLY A 1 -15.19 -0.38 -11.93
CA GLY A 1 -13.79 -0.76 -12.19
C GLY A 1 -13.21 -1.45 -10.98
N ILE A 2 -13.79 -2.59 -10.60
CA ILE A 2 -13.45 -3.33 -9.39
C ILE A 2 -12.29 -4.29 -9.64
N ILE A 3 -12.21 -4.88 -10.84
CA ILE A 3 -11.13 -5.78 -11.23
C ILE A 3 -9.77 -5.08 -11.14
N TYR A 4 -9.63 -3.87 -11.68
CA TYR A 4 -8.40 -3.08 -11.53
C TYR A 4 -8.07 -2.72 -10.08
N ALA A 5 -9.10 -2.49 -9.25
CA ALA A 5 -8.90 -2.21 -7.83
C ALA A 5 -8.40 -3.46 -7.07
N ILE A 6 -8.99 -4.64 -7.33
CA ILE A 6 -8.57 -5.90 -6.70
C ILE A 6 -7.16 -6.27 -7.14
N VAL A 7 -6.85 -6.18 -8.44
CA VAL A 7 -5.51 -6.45 -8.96
C VAL A 7 -4.49 -5.46 -8.37
N GLY A 8 -4.84 -4.17 -8.29
CA GLY A 8 -4.00 -3.15 -7.65
C GLY A 8 -3.71 -3.43 -6.18
N ILE A 9 -4.73 -3.85 -5.41
CA ILE A 9 -4.57 -4.20 -3.99
C ILE A 9 -3.60 -5.37 -3.84
N VAL A 10 -3.74 -6.45 -4.62
CA VAL A 10 -2.86 -7.64 -4.52
C VAL A 10 -1.41 -7.27 -4.80
N LEU A 11 -1.16 -6.45 -5.82
CA LEU A 11 0.20 -6.00 -6.16
C LEU A 11 0.82 -5.12 -5.07
N ILE A 12 0.07 -4.17 -4.53
CA ILE A 12 0.58 -3.25 -3.50
C ILE A 12 0.76 -3.96 -2.15
N CYS A 13 -0.09 -4.95 -1.83
CA CYS A 13 -0.03 -5.68 -0.56
C CYS A 13 1.31 -6.44 -0.37
N PHE A 14 1.91 -6.93 -1.47
CA PHE A 14 3.21 -7.59 -1.41
C PHE A 14 4.34 -6.62 -1.04
N VAL A 15 4.30 -5.40 -1.59
CA VAL A 15 5.30 -4.36 -1.32
C VAL A 15 5.17 -3.81 0.09
N VAL A 16 3.93 -3.63 0.57
CA VAL A 16 3.69 -2.94 1.83
C VAL A 16 4.07 -3.78 3.05
N ILE A 17 4.34 -5.09 2.94
CA ILE A 17 4.66 -5.95 4.10
C ILE A 17 5.80 -5.40 4.98
N ALA A 18 6.73 -4.67 4.36
CA ALA A 18 7.83 -4.00 5.03
C ALA A 18 7.40 -2.92 6.05
N HIS A 19 6.14 -2.46 6.03
CA HIS A 19 5.61 -1.55 7.04
C HIS A 19 5.57 -2.17 8.45
N HIS A 20 5.52 -3.50 8.58
CA HIS A 20 5.56 -4.13 9.90
C HIS A 20 6.93 -4.00 10.60
N ILE A 21 7.98 -3.71 9.84
CA ILE A 21 9.37 -3.63 10.32
C ILE A 21 9.90 -2.18 10.28
N PHE A 22 9.03 -1.17 10.41
CA PHE A 22 9.40 0.25 10.32
C PHE A 22 10.51 0.70 11.29
N THR A 23 10.68 0.01 12.41
CA THR A 23 11.58 0.39 13.51
C THR A 23 12.98 -0.24 13.43
N VAL A 24 13.21 -1.20 12.53
CA VAL A 24 14.53 -1.84 12.36
C VAL A 24 15.35 -1.09 11.30
N TRP A 25 16.02 -0.02 11.71
CA TRP A 25 17.09 0.67 10.96
C TRP A 25 16.84 0.89 9.45
N MET A 26 15.58 1.04 9.02
CA MET A 26 15.22 1.29 7.64
C MET A 26 15.51 2.75 7.27
N GLU A 27 16.06 3.04 6.10
CA GLU A 27 16.35 4.42 5.67
C GLU A 27 15.08 5.29 5.60
N VAL A 28 15.23 6.59 5.85
CA VAL A 28 14.11 7.56 5.81
C VAL A 28 13.36 7.52 4.49
N ALA A 29 14.07 7.41 3.36
CA ALA A 29 13.48 7.37 2.03
C ALA A 29 12.58 6.13 1.84
N SER A 30 13.05 4.96 2.25
CA SER A 30 12.27 3.72 2.24
C SER A 30 11.04 3.82 3.13
N ARG A 31 11.16 4.49 4.29
CA ARG A 31 10.01 4.69 5.18
C ARG A 31 8.94 5.59 4.57
N ALA A 32 9.37 6.70 3.96
CA ALA A 32 8.48 7.64 3.27
C ALA A 32 7.76 6.96 2.11
N TYR A 33 8.48 6.16 1.31
CA TYR A 33 7.91 5.38 0.22
C TYR A 33 6.85 4.39 0.70
N LEU A 34 7.14 3.59 1.72
CA LEU A 34 6.18 2.59 2.24
C LEU A 34 4.96 3.24 2.90
N THR A 35 5.15 4.40 3.54
CA THR A 35 4.05 5.21 4.06
C THR A 35 3.13 5.67 2.94
N ALA A 36 3.71 6.22 1.85
CA ALA A 36 2.95 6.62 0.68
C ALA A 36 2.24 5.43 0.00
N ALA A 37 2.91 4.28 -0.14
CA ALA A 37 2.34 3.06 -0.70
C ALA A 37 1.13 2.56 0.10
N THR A 38 1.18 2.65 1.44
CA THR A 38 0.05 2.29 2.31
C THR A 38 -1.15 3.22 2.12
N ILE A 39 -0.90 4.52 1.98
CA ILE A 39 -1.94 5.52 1.71
C ILE A 39 -2.61 5.27 0.35
N ILE A 40 -1.83 4.96 -0.68
CA ILE A 40 -2.35 4.60 -2.01
C ILE A 40 -3.23 3.33 -1.94
N ASN A 41 -2.81 2.32 -1.17
CA ASN A 41 -3.62 1.12 -0.97
C ASN A 41 -4.99 1.42 -0.34
N ALA A 42 -5.06 2.38 0.59
CA ALA A 42 -6.31 2.81 1.21
C ALA A 42 -7.28 3.42 0.16
N ILE A 43 -6.78 4.26 -0.76
CA ILE A 43 -7.59 4.83 -1.84
C ILE A 43 -8.17 3.71 -2.74
N THR A 44 -7.33 2.73 -3.08
CA THR A 44 -7.74 1.58 -3.91
C THR A 44 -8.82 0.74 -3.22
N THR A 45 -8.73 0.61 -1.90
CA THR A 45 -9.72 -0.08 -1.06
C THR A 45 -11.03 0.70 -1.00
N CYS A 46 -10.99 2.03 -0.86
CA CYS A 46 -12.18 2.86 -0.92
C CYS A 46 -12.89 2.75 -2.28
N ASN A 47 -12.15 2.75 -3.39
CA ASN A 47 -12.72 2.67 -4.75
C ASN A 47 -13.61 1.43 -4.94
N LYS A 48 -13.21 0.25 -4.44
CA LYS A 48 -14.02 -0.97 -4.56
C LYS A 48 -15.25 -1.02 -3.64
N ILE A 49 -15.37 -0.10 -2.68
CA ILE A 49 -16.52 0.01 -1.75
C ILE A 49 -17.54 1.02 -2.30
N TYR A 50 -17.08 2.14 -2.83
CA TYR A 50 -17.94 3.25 -3.26
C TYR A 50 -18.36 3.19 -4.73
N ARG A 51 -17.81 2.27 -5.52
CA ARG A 51 -18.15 2.11 -6.94
C ARG A 51 -18.20 0.64 -7.39
#